data_AF-A0A939JNR9-F1
#
_entry.id   AF-A0A939JNR9-F1
#
_cell.length_a   1.000
_cell.length_b   1.000
_cell.length_c   1.000
_cell.angle_alpha   90.00
_cell.angle_beta   90.00
_cell.angle_gamma   90.00
#
_symmetry.space_group_name_H-M   'P 1'
#
loop_
_entity.id
_entity.type
_entity.pdbx_description
1 polymer ?
#
loop_
_entity_poly.entity_id
_entity_poly.type
_entity_poly.pdbx_seq_one_letter_code
_entity_poly.pdbx_strand_id
1 'polypeptide(L)'
;MTRDLVTALRPLLTAEASADAYVSGAEPADLEQAVWLLLLERLDAHDPPHDPPDWLRRTVRTEARRTRRTARHEMPWAGDPVDTSRTGEGYPELLALA
;
A
#
# COMPACT_ATOMS: atom_id res chain seq x y z
N MET A 1 21.80 13.80 -5.82
CA MET A 1 20.46 14.44 -5.81
C MET A 1 19.38 13.52 -5.24
N THR A 2 18.96 12.45 -5.90
CA THR A 2 17.89 11.55 -5.40
C THR A 2 18.19 10.96 -4.03
N ARG A 3 19.42 10.46 -3.82
CA ARG A 3 19.84 9.90 -2.51
C ARG A 3 19.82 10.93 -1.38
N ASP A 4 20.25 12.16 -1.66
CA ASP A 4 20.29 13.25 -0.68
C ASP A 4 18.88 13.66 -0.28
N LEU A 5 17.98 13.77 -1.27
CA LEU A 5 16.56 14.06 -1.06
C LEU A 5 15.87 12.96 -0.23
N VAL A 6 16.07 11.69 -0.58
CA VAL A 6 15.51 10.55 0.16
C VAL A 6 16.02 10.54 1.60
N THR A 7 17.31 10.78 1.80
CA THR A 7 17.93 10.84 3.14
C THR A 7 17.34 11.99 3.97
N ALA A 8 17.13 13.16 3.36
CA ALA A 8 16.54 14.32 4.02
C ALA A 8 15.07 14.12 4.38
N LEU A 9 14.28 13.46 3.52
CA LEU A 9 12.86 13.25 3.73
C LEU A 9 12.53 12.08 4.64
N ARG A 10 13.42 11.09 4.79
CA ARG A 10 13.17 9.88 5.57
C ARG A 10 12.64 10.11 6.99
N PRO A 11 13.26 10.93 7.85
CA PRO A 11 12.74 11.13 9.20
C PRO A 11 11.36 11.80 9.20
N LEU A 12 11.09 12.71 8.24
CA LEU A 12 9.79 13.33 8.09
C LEU A 12 8.74 12.29 7.64
N LEU A 13 9.07 11.44 6.67
CA LEU A 13 8.14 10.41 6.20
C LEU A 13 7.74 9.47 7.32
N THR A 14 8.70 8.97 8.09
CA THR A 14 8.41 8.07 9.20
C THR A 14 7.50 8.72 10.24
N ALA A 15 7.71 10.00 10.55
CA ALA A 15 6.85 10.73 11.48
C ALA A 15 5.41 10.91 10.95
N GLU A 16 5.27 11.37 9.70
CA GLU A 16 3.95 11.61 9.08
C GLU A 16 3.19 10.29 8.85
N ALA A 17 3.88 9.25 8.37
CA ALA A 17 3.30 7.93 8.15
C ALA A 17 2.81 7.32 9.47
N SER A 18 3.60 7.40 10.54
CA SER A 18 3.17 6.94 11.88
C SER A 18 1.93 7.68 12.38
N ALA A 19 1.88 9.00 12.20
CA ALA A 19 0.76 9.83 12.62
C ALA A 19 -0.53 9.53 11.83
N ASP A 20 -0.45 9.49 10.50
CA ASP A 20 -1.63 9.26 9.65
C ASP A 20 -2.06 7.77 9.64
N ALA A 21 -1.15 6.82 9.85
CA ALA A 21 -1.47 5.41 10.06
C ALA A 21 -2.36 5.21 11.29
N TYR A 22 -1.98 5.82 12.42
CA TYR A 22 -2.77 5.77 13.65
C TYR A 22 -4.22 6.25 13.45
N VAL A 23 -4.43 7.28 12.62
CA VAL A 23 -5.76 7.84 12.33
C VAL A 23 -6.55 7.00 11.30
N SER A 24 -5.85 6.40 10.34
CA SER A 24 -6.48 5.66 9.23
C SER A 24 -6.70 4.17 9.52
N GLY A 25 -5.99 3.61 10.51
CA GLY A 25 -5.92 2.17 10.75
C GLY A 25 -5.01 1.43 9.76
N ALA A 26 -4.18 2.14 9.01
CA ALA A 26 -3.20 1.56 8.10
C ALA A 26 -1.92 1.14 8.84
N GLU A 27 -1.10 0.32 8.19
CA GLU A 27 0.28 0.03 8.60
C GLU A 27 1.19 1.23 8.22
N PRO A 28 1.99 1.79 9.15
CA PRO A 28 2.90 2.89 8.84
C PRO A 28 3.87 2.56 7.70
N ALA A 29 4.42 1.34 7.70
CA ALA A 29 5.40 0.91 6.70
C ALA A 29 4.82 0.89 5.27
N ASP A 30 3.55 0.51 5.11
CA ASP A 30 2.88 0.52 3.81
C ASP A 30 2.69 1.94 3.27
N LEU A 31 2.37 2.89 4.16
CA LEU A 31 2.29 4.31 3.78
C LEU A 31 3.67 4.85 3.39
N GLU A 32 4.72 4.53 4.14
CA GLU A 32 6.09 4.93 3.78
C GLU A 32 6.47 4.37 2.40
N GLN A 33 6.21 3.09 2.17
CA GLN A 33 6.51 2.41 0.91
C GLN A 33 5.79 3.06 -0.27
N ALA A 34 4.47 3.26 -0.15
CA ALA A 34 3.67 3.87 -1.22
C ALA A 34 4.17 5.28 -1.58
N VAL A 35 4.47 6.11 -0.57
CA VAL A 35 4.96 7.47 -0.80
C VAL A 35 6.36 7.48 -1.42
N TRP A 36 7.23 6.52 -1.05
CA TRP A 36 8.52 6.38 -1.71
C TRP A 36 8.40 5.97 -3.17
N LEU A 37 7.51 5.02 -3.50
CA LEU A 37 7.26 4.63 -4.88
C LEU A 37 6.77 5.83 -5.70
N LEU A 38 5.78 6.57 -5.19
CA LEU A 38 5.27 7.77 -5.85
C LEU A 38 6.35 8.85 -6.04
N LEU A 39 7.28 9.01 -5.09
CA LEU A 39 8.40 9.94 -5.24
C LEU A 39 9.35 9.47 -6.34
N LEU A 40 9.72 8.19 -6.36
CA LEU A 40 10.65 7.64 -7.35
C LEU A 40 10.06 7.70 -8.76
N GLU A 41 8.78 7.34 -8.93
CA GLU A 41 8.06 7.47 -10.20
C GLU A 41 7.99 8.92 -10.66
N ARG A 42 7.74 9.86 -9.73
CA ARG A 42 7.76 11.29 -10.07
C ARG A 42 9.13 11.72 -10.57
N LEU A 43 10.21 11.32 -9.89
CA LEU A 43 11.58 11.71 -10.24
C LEU A 43 12.06 11.07 -11.55
N ASP A 44 11.48 9.94 -11.95
CA ASP A 44 11.74 9.32 -13.25
C ASP A 44 11.07 10.10 -14.39
N ALA A 45 9.86 10.60 -14.17
CA ALA A 45 9.05 11.25 -15.20
C ALA A 45 9.11 12.79 -15.20
N HIS A 46 9.48 13.43 -14.08
CA HIS A 46 9.39 14.86 -13.85
C HIS A 46 10.49 15.39 -12.93
N ASP A 47 10.64 16.70 -12.86
CA ASP A 47 11.47 17.35 -11.85
C ASP A 47 10.97 17.09 -10.41
N PRO A 48 11.89 17.13 -9.41
CA PRO A 48 11.53 17.06 -8.01
C PRO A 48 10.42 18.06 -7.64
N PRO A 49 9.58 17.74 -6.62
CA PRO A 49 8.65 18.72 -6.10
C PRO A 49 9.38 20.01 -5.68
N HIS A 50 8.81 21.17 -6.00
CA HIS A 50 9.38 22.46 -5.61
C HIS A 50 9.50 22.60 -4.08
N ASP A 51 8.53 22.03 -3.34
CA ASP A 51 8.55 21.91 -1.88
C ASP A 51 8.37 20.43 -1.50
N PRO A 52 9.48 19.67 -1.39
CA PRO A 52 9.40 18.24 -1.10
C PRO A 52 8.75 17.89 0.26
N PRO A 53 9.03 18.59 1.37
CA PRO A 53 8.36 18.35 2.65
C PRO A 53 6.83 18.52 2.59
N ASP A 54 6.36 19.60 1.98
CA ASP A 54 4.91 19.86 1.88
C ASP A 54 4.24 18.88 0.90
N TRP A 55 4.88 18.59 -0.23
CA TRP A 55 4.43 17.54 -1.15
C TRP A 55 4.27 16.20 -0.41
N LEU A 56 5.27 15.81 0.38
CA LEU A 56 5.27 14.55 1.12
C LEU A 56 4.10 14.49 2.10
N ARG A 57 3.86 15.54 2.91
CA ARG A 57 2.74 15.60 3.84
C ARG A 57 1.39 15.43 3.15
N ARG A 58 1.19 16.09 2.01
CA ARG A 58 -0.05 15.97 1.24
C ARG A 58 -0.21 14.56 0.66
N THR A 59 0.87 13.96 0.17
CA THR A 59 0.87 12.60 -0.41
C THR A 59 0.56 11.56 0.67
N VAL A 60 1.23 11.60 1.83
CA VAL A 60 0.95 10.70 2.98
C VAL A 60 -0.53 10.77 3.35
N ARG A 61 -1.07 11.98 3.52
CA ARG A 61 -2.48 12.17 3.87
C ARG A 61 -3.44 11.65 2.80
N THR A 62 -3.07 11.77 1.53
CA THR A 62 -3.87 11.27 0.40
C THR A 62 -3.87 9.74 0.39
N GLU A 63 -2.71 9.11 0.54
CA GLU A 63 -2.60 7.65 0.60
C GLU A 63 -3.27 7.07 1.84
N ALA A 64 -3.10 7.66 3.02
CA ALA A 64 -3.81 7.22 4.24
C ALA A 64 -5.34 7.26 4.08
N ARG A 65 -5.86 8.30 3.41
CA ARG A 65 -7.29 8.40 3.08
C ARG A 65 -7.72 7.34 2.07
N ARG A 66 -6.87 7.04 1.09
CA ARG A 66 -7.11 6.01 0.08
C ARG A 66 -7.15 4.63 0.75
N THR A 67 -6.14 4.26 1.53
CA THR A 67 -6.08 2.99 2.28
C THR A 67 -7.30 2.81 3.16
N ARG A 68 -7.69 3.85 3.92
CA ARG A 68 -8.90 3.80 4.75
C ARG A 68 -10.18 3.58 3.93
N ARG A 69 -10.29 4.19 2.74
CA ARG A 69 -11.45 3.98 1.86
C ARG A 69 -11.46 2.56 1.33
N THR A 70 -10.32 2.07 0.85
CA THR A 70 -10.17 0.70 0.35
C THR A 70 -10.53 -0.33 1.42
N ALA A 71 -9.96 -0.20 2.63
CA ALA A 71 -10.24 -1.12 3.74
C ALA A 71 -11.72 -1.15 4.18
N ARG A 72 -12.48 -0.09 3.93
CA ARG A 72 -13.94 -0.07 4.17
C ARG A 72 -14.75 -0.83 3.11
N HIS A 73 -14.19 -0.98 1.92
CA HIS A 73 -14.83 -1.68 0.80
C HIS A 73 -14.34 -3.12 0.67
N GLU A 74 -13.18 -3.44 1.23
CA GLU A 74 -12.66 -4.80 1.31
C GLU A 74 -13.46 -5.62 2.32
N MET A 75 -13.92 -6.78 1.88
CA MET A 75 -14.53 -7.79 2.75
C MET A 75 -13.47 -8.85 3.05
N PRO A 76 -13.29 -9.26 4.31
CA PRO A 76 -12.45 -10.40 4.63
C PRO A 76 -12.86 -11.61 3.78
N TRP A 77 -11.88 -12.24 3.14
CA TRP A 77 -12.11 -13.44 2.34
C TRP A 77 -12.74 -14.52 3.23
N ALA A 78 -13.96 -14.94 2.91
CA ALA A 78 -14.78 -15.78 3.80
C ALA A 78 -14.43 -17.28 3.75
N GLY A 79 -13.55 -17.72 2.84
CA GLY A 79 -13.14 -19.12 2.76
C GLY A 79 -12.71 -19.55 1.36
N ASP A 80 -11.79 -20.50 1.30
CA ASP A 80 -11.25 -21.13 0.08
C ASP A 80 -12.40 -21.59 -0.84
N PRO A 81 -12.44 -21.19 -2.13
CA PRO A 81 -13.47 -21.68 -3.04
C PRO A 81 -13.31 -23.19 -3.34
N VAL A 82 -12.20 -23.79 -2.90
CA VAL A 82 -11.87 -25.22 -3.01
C VAL A 82 -12.13 -25.97 -1.69
N ASP A 83 -13.06 -25.51 -0.84
CA ASP A 83 -13.60 -26.38 0.21
C ASP A 83 -14.49 -27.47 -0.44
N THR A 84 -13.84 -28.51 -0.94
CA THR A 84 -14.46 -29.70 -1.54
C THR A 84 -15.20 -30.55 -0.50
N SER A 85 -15.21 -30.17 0.78
CA SER A 85 -15.94 -30.91 1.82
C SER A 85 -17.46 -30.83 1.68
N ARG A 86 -18.00 -29.96 0.80
CA ARG A 86 -19.45 -29.83 0.55
C ARG A 86 -19.94 -30.37 -0.79
N THR A 87 -19.07 -30.72 -1.74
CA THR A 87 -19.51 -31.25 -3.04
C THR A 87 -18.73 -32.50 -3.38
N GLY A 88 -19.35 -33.65 -3.14
CA GLY A 88 -18.85 -34.97 -3.54
C GLY A 88 -18.78 -35.20 -5.05
N GLU A 89 -18.84 -34.17 -5.88
CA GLU A 89 -18.77 -34.28 -7.34
C GLU A 89 -18.12 -33.01 -7.91
N GLY A 90 -16.95 -33.16 -8.56
CA GLY A 90 -16.51 -32.17 -9.54
C GLY A 90 -15.08 -31.66 -9.47
N TYR A 91 -14.08 -32.54 -9.54
CA TYR A 91 -12.78 -32.22 -10.15
C TYR A 91 -12.26 -33.44 -10.94
N PRO A 92 -12.74 -33.67 -12.18
CA PRO A 92 -12.34 -34.82 -12.98
C PRO A 92 -10.84 -34.82 -13.33
N GLU A 93 -10.20 -33.65 -13.29
CA GLU A 93 -8.77 -33.47 -13.53
C GLU A 93 -7.86 -34.04 -12.42
N LEU A 94 -8.36 -34.19 -11.19
CA LEU A 94 -7.63 -34.84 -10.10
C LEU A 94 -7.70 -36.37 -10.16
N LEU A 95 -8.69 -36.92 -10.85
CA LEU A 95 -8.86 -38.36 -11.05
C LEU A 95 -7.96 -38.92 -12.16
N ALA A 96 -7.39 -38.05 -13.01
CA ALA A 96 -6.54 -38.44 -14.13
C ALA A 96 -5.04 -38.63 -13.75
N LEU A 97 -4.68 -38.41 -12.48
CA LEU A 97 -3.32 -38.46 -11.97
C LEU A 97 -3.00 -39.71 -11.12
N ALA A 98 -3.86 -40.74 -11.16
CA ALA A 98 -3.66 -42.04 -10.50
C ALA A 98 -3.56 -43.17 -11.54
#